data_AF-A0A8S9WHH9-F1
#
_entry.id   AF-A0A8S9WHH9-F1
#
_cell.length_a   1.000
_cell.length_b   1.000
_cell.length_c   1.000
_cell.angle_alpha   90.00
_cell.angle_beta   90.00
_cell.angle_gamma   90.00
#
_symmetry.space_group_name_H-M   'P 1'
#
loop_
_entity.id
_entity.type
_entity.pdbx_description
1 polymer ?
#
loop_
_entity_poly.entity_id
_entity_poly.type
_entity_poly.pdbx_seq_one_letter_code
_entity_poly.pdbx_strand_id
1 'polypeptide(L)' 'HADRIFLVKALELAPICYSILNAGSEQFLKTFVPHATIVRFPVAFPLKKRFWFHKKERKFISVDIYRLERE' A
#
# COMPACT_ATOMS: atom_id res chain seq x y z
N HIS A 1 2.47 -10.42 5.87
CA HIS A 1 1.37 -11.00 6.70
C HIS A 1 0.48 -9.89 7.24
N ALA A 2 1.03 -8.84 7.86
CA ALA A 2 0.26 -7.69 8.36
C ALA A 2 -0.67 -7.06 7.32
N ASP A 3 -0.19 -6.78 6.10
CA ASP A 3 -0.97 -6.06 5.07
C ASP A 3 -2.33 -6.71 4.77
N ARG A 4 -2.40 -8.04 4.83
CA ARG A 4 -3.62 -8.81 4.55
C ARG A 4 -4.73 -8.47 5.54
N ILE A 5 -4.41 -8.38 6.83
CA ILE A 5 -5.39 -8.14 7.90
C ILE A 5 -5.98 -6.73 7.76
N PHE A 6 -5.13 -5.74 7.47
CA PHE A 6 -5.57 -4.35 7.22
C PHE A 6 -6.44 -4.25 5.97
N LEU A 7 -6.03 -4.86 4.87
CA LEU A 7 -6.77 -4.79 3.60
C LEU A 7 -8.14 -5.48 3.69
N VAL A 8 -8.23 -6.63 4.35
CA VAL A 8 -9.51 -7.33 4.57
C VAL A 8 -10.45 -6.44 5.38
N LYS A 9 -9.98 -5.89 6.51
CA LYS A 9 -10.85 -5.09 7.36
C LYS A 9 -11.26 -3.77 6.69
N ALA A 10 -10.35 -3.14 5.94
CA ALA A 10 -10.66 -1.93 5.21
C ALA A 10 -11.76 -2.16 4.16
N LEU A 11 -11.60 -3.21 3.34
CA LEU A 11 -12.58 -3.57 2.31
C LEU A 11 -13.90 -4.05 2.91
N GLU A 12 -13.90 -4.70 4.08
CA GLU A 12 -15.15 -5.00 4.80
C GLU A 12 -15.92 -3.70 5.14
N LEU A 13 -15.22 -2.68 5.62
CA LEU A 13 -15.81 -1.43 6.11
C LEU A 13 -16.22 -0.45 5.00
N ALA A 14 -15.55 -0.47 3.85
CA ALA A 14 -15.80 0.49 2.78
C ALA A 14 -15.72 -0.14 1.37
N PRO A 15 -16.56 0.29 0.42
CA PRO A 15 -16.50 -0.18 -0.97
C PRO A 15 -15.23 0.30 -1.68
N ILE A 16 -14.70 1.46 -1.28
CA ILE A 16 -13.47 2.05 -1.83
C ILE A 16 -12.47 2.25 -0.71
N CYS A 17 -11.26 1.72 -0.88
CA CYS A 17 -10.16 1.83 0.07
C CYS A 17 -8.90 2.37 -0.62
N TYR A 18 -8.14 3.18 0.11
CA TYR A 18 -6.82 3.64 -0.31
C TYR A 18 -5.74 3.00 0.56
N SER A 19 -4.66 2.53 -0.05
CA SER A 19 -3.52 1.93 0.64
C SER A 19 -2.21 2.44 0.07
N ILE A 20 -1.19 2.54 0.92
CA ILE A 20 0.19 2.85 0.52
C ILE A 20 1.02 1.60 0.80
N LEU A 21 1.58 1.00 -0.25
CA LEU A 21 2.42 -0.19 -0.14
C LEU A 21 3.78 0.06 -0.78
N ASN A 22 4.77 -0.76 -0.46
CA ASN A 22 6.05 -0.72 -1.17
C ASN A 22 5.82 -0.93 -2.68
N ALA A 23 6.61 -0.24 -3.49
CA ALA A 23 6.52 -0.37 -4.94
C ALA A 23 6.63 -1.84 -5.38
N GLY A 24 5.78 -2.24 -6.33
CA GLY A 24 5.75 -3.62 -6.84
C GLY A 24 4.77 -4.56 -6.11
N SER A 25 3.90 -4.03 -5.24
CA SER A 25 2.88 -4.82 -4.52
C SER A 25 1.65 -5.17 -5.36
N GLU A 26 1.61 -4.76 -6.64
CA GLU A 26 0.42 -4.89 -7.49
C GLU A 26 0.04 -6.36 -7.75
N GLN A 27 1.01 -7.23 -8.01
CA GLN A 27 0.75 -8.65 -8.23
C GLN A 27 0.15 -9.32 -6.99
N PHE A 28 0.62 -8.93 -5.80
CA PHE A 28 0.04 -9.39 -4.54
C PHE A 28 -1.43 -8.96 -4.42
N LEU A 29 -1.75 -7.70 -4.72
CA LEU A 29 -3.13 -7.20 -4.67
C LEU A 29 -4.04 -7.92 -5.67
N LYS A 30 -3.58 -8.09 -6.92
CA LYS A 30 -4.32 -8.83 -7.97
C LYS A 30 -4.65 -10.26 -7.56
N THR A 31 -3.76 -10.94 -6.85
CA THR A 31 -4.03 -12.30 -6.33
C THR A 31 -4.85 -12.28 -5.05
N PHE A 32 -4.71 -11.25 -4.21
CA PHE A 32 -5.36 -11.20 -2.90
C PHE A 32 -6.82 -10.76 -2.96
N VAL A 33 -7.15 -9.82 -3.85
CA VAL A 33 -8.49 -9.26 -4.06
C VAL A 33 -8.84 -9.32 -5.54
N PRO A 34 -9.04 -10.53 -6.10
CA PRO A 34 -9.13 -10.73 -7.55
C PRO A 34 -10.32 -10.04 -8.22
N HIS A 35 -11.36 -9.72 -7.45
CA HIS A 35 -12.58 -9.06 -7.92
C HIS A 35 -12.55 -7.53 -7.71
N ALA A 36 -11.50 -6.99 -7.11
CA ALA A 36 -11.40 -5.55 -6.89
C ALA A 36 -10.82 -4.85 -8.13
N THR A 37 -11.39 -3.69 -8.46
CA THR A 37 -10.75 -2.76 -9.39
C THR A 37 -9.59 -2.06 -8.69
N ILE A 38 -8.40 -2.12 -9.30
CA ILE A 38 -7.15 -1.60 -8.73
C ILE A 38 -6.63 -0.45 -9.61
N VAL A 39 -6.48 0.74 -9.02
CA VAL A 39 -5.79 1.88 -9.67
C VAL A 39 -4.50 2.16 -8.91
N ARG A 40 -3.39 2.31 -9.65
CA ARG A 40 -2.04 2.50 -9.09
C ARG A 40 -1.51 3.91 -9.36
N PHE A 41 -0.93 4.53 -8.34
CA PHE A 41 -0.22 5.79 -8.41
C PHE A 41 1.20 5.63 -7.83
N PRO A 42 2.24 5.51 -8.66
CA PRO A 42 3.62 5.43 -8.20
C PRO A 42 4.09 6.75 -7.58
N VAL A 43 4.73 6.70 -6.41
CA VAL A 43 5.15 7.89 -5.65
C VAL A 43 6.52 7.69 -5.00
N ALA A 44 7.36 8.74 -5.04
CA ALA A 44 8.55 8.81 -4.20
C ALA A 44 8.18 9.32 -2.80
N PHE A 45 8.16 8.45 -1.80
CA PHE A 45 7.73 8.78 -0.45
C PHE A 45 8.91 9.19 0.45
N PRO A 46 8.84 10.37 1.09
CA PRO A 46 9.90 10.82 1.99
C PRO A 46 9.78 10.18 3.38
N LEU A 47 10.63 9.19 3.66
CA LEU A 47 10.72 8.56 4.96
C LEU A 47 11.68 9.35 5.87
N LYS A 48 11.16 9.81 7.02
CA LYS A 48 11.97 10.44 8.08
C LYS A 48 12.74 9.38 8.87
N LYS A 49 13.86 9.78 9.48
CA LYS A 49 14.56 8.98 10.49
C LYS A 49 13.67 8.74 11.71
N ARG A 50 13.18 7.52 11.87
CA ARG A 50 12.33 7.11 13.00
C ARG A 50 12.90 5.94 13.80
N PHE A 51 13.78 5.14 13.20
CA PHE A 51 14.39 3.99 13.83
C PHE A 51 15.89 4.20 14.03
N TRP A 52 16.46 3.58 15.06
CA TRP A 52 17.87 3.74 15.45
C TRP A 52 18.85 3.34 14.33
N PHE A 53 18.46 2.41 13.45
CA PHE A 53 19.27 1.94 12.33
C PHE A 53 19.18 2.84 11.07
N HIS A 54 18.33 3.87 11.07
CA HIS A 54 18.27 4.83 9.96
C HIS A 54 19.47 5.80 10.02
N LYS A 55 20.34 5.75 9.01
CA LYS A 55 21.55 6.59 8.93
C LYS A 55 21.31 7.99 8.36
N LYS A 56 20.22 8.20 7.61
CA LYS A 56 19.88 9.47 6.94
C LYS A 56 18.67 10.11 7.60
N GLU A 57 18.68 11.43 7.75
CA GLU A 57 17.54 12.21 8.29
C GLU A 57 16.27 12.06 7.44
N ARG A 58 16.44 12.00 6.12
CA ARG A 58 15.38 11.74 5.15
C ARG A 58 15.90 10.80 4.05
N LYS A 59 15.08 9.80 3.70
CA LYS A 59 15.32 8.91 2.56
C LYS A 59 14.05 8.84 1.72
N PHE A 60 14.16 9.04 0.41
CA PHE A 60 13.06 8.76 -0.51
C PHE A 60 13.04 7.25 -0.80
N ILE A 61 11.86 6.65 -0.66
CA ILE A 61 11.60 5.25 -0.99
C ILE A 61 10.50 5.19 -2.05
N SER A 62 10.56 4.19 -2.92
CA SER A 62 9.51 3.96 -3.92
C SER A 62 8.34 3.25 -3.28
N VAL A 63 7.17 3.87 -3.32
CA VAL A 63 5.89 3.30 -2.88
C VAL A 63 4.87 3.41 -4.02
N ASP A 64 3.83 2.61 -3.94
CA ASP A 64 2.66 2.71 -4.79
C ASP A 64 1.45 3.03 -3.89
N ILE A 65 0.70 4.07 -4.24
CA ILE A 65 -0.64 4.31 -3.69
C ILE A 65 -1.63 3.52 -4.54
N TYR A 66 -2.48 2.74 -3.90
CA TYR A 66 -3.52 1.96 -4.55
C TYR A 66 -4.90 2.44 -4.13
N ARG A 67 -5.77 2.70 -5.12
CA ARG A 67 -7.22 2.74 -4.91
C ARG A 67 -7.76 1.35 -5.23
N LEU A 68 -8.40 0.74 -4.25
CA LEU A 68 -9.07 -0.55 -4.33
C LEU A 68 -10.57 -0.30 -4.25
N GLU A 69 -11.31 -0.79 -5.22
CA GLU A 69 -12.77 -0.73 -5.23
C GLU A 69 -13.30 -2.14 -5.34
N ARG A 70 -14.03 -2.59 -4.32
CA ARG A 70 -14.77 -3.85 -4.38
C ARG A 70 -16.11 -3.58 -5.08
N GLU A 71 -16.50 -4.51 -5.93
CA GLU A 71 -17.86 -4.58 -6.48
C GLU A 71 -18.90 -4.79 -5.37
#